data_AF-A0A2G5TDZ9-F1
#
_entry.id   AF-A0A2G5TDZ9-F1
#
_cell.length_a   1.000
_cell.length_b   1.000
_cell.length_c   1.000
_cell.angle_alpha   90.00
_cell.angle_beta   90.00
_cell.angle_gamma   90.00
#
_symmetry.space_group_name_H-M   'P 1'
#
loop_
_entity.id
_entity.type
_entity.pdbx_description
1 polymer ?
#
loop_
_entity_poly.entity_id
_entity_poly.type
_entity_poly.pdbx_seq_one_letter_code
_entity_poly.pdbx_strand_id
1 'polypeptide(L)'
;MIRLLPAILFFFITPDVSGGWKDVFTPKPIHGLHGQCLKDTNTWMKSLAIFATISAECITMNKCTLKELKLLEDNLYSIQQLDAFGQFPGPGFLEVKTLYDGSYQECQRISGKKYETNYCYMLITPGKNASCAVSNSSSAYSALPFRIATCLPKSCDHQEMIDIFNQITPYPVTACAAFCSKNDVEKDSAFWGFS
;
A
#
# COMPACT_ATOMS: atom_id res chain seq x y z
N MET A 1 14.07 57.99 -4.56
CA MET A 1 12.62 57.74 -4.47
C MET A 1 12.42 56.25 -4.21
N ILE A 2 12.29 55.89 -2.93
CA ILE A 2 12.26 54.50 -2.43
C ILE A 2 10.85 53.96 -2.61
N ARG A 3 10.67 52.91 -3.43
CA ARG A 3 9.42 52.16 -3.52
C ARG A 3 9.54 50.89 -2.67
N LEU A 4 9.07 50.98 -1.43
CA LEU A 4 8.75 49.82 -0.59
C LEU A 4 7.46 49.19 -1.14
N LEU A 5 7.56 48.01 -1.75
CA LEU A 5 6.40 47.13 -1.97
C LEU A 5 6.16 46.30 -0.70
N PRO A 6 4.92 46.18 -0.20
CA PRO A 6 4.64 45.36 0.97
C PRO A 6 4.69 43.88 0.59
N ALA A 7 5.53 43.12 1.28
CA ALA A 7 5.54 41.67 1.22
C ALA A 7 4.24 41.13 1.86
N ILE A 8 3.29 40.74 1.02
CA ILE A 8 2.12 39.97 1.45
C ILE A 8 2.61 38.54 1.69
N LEU A 9 2.96 38.25 2.94
CA LEU A 9 3.17 36.89 3.45
C LEU A 9 1.82 36.17 3.44
N PHE A 10 1.51 35.49 2.34
CA PHE A 10 0.50 34.43 2.32
C PHE A 10 1.04 33.25 3.13
N PHE A 11 0.81 33.28 4.44
CA PHE A 11 0.81 32.07 5.26
C PHE A 11 -0.42 31.25 4.85
N PHE A 12 -0.26 30.42 3.82
CA PHE A 12 -1.16 29.30 3.60
C PHE A 12 -0.93 28.32 4.74
N ILE A 13 -1.78 28.41 5.78
CA ILE A 13 -1.97 27.35 6.74
C ILE A 13 -2.66 26.23 5.94
N THR A 14 -1.88 25.35 5.32
CA THR A 14 -2.43 24.09 4.84
C THR A 14 -2.81 23.28 6.08
N PRO A 15 -4.03 22.74 6.18
CA PRO A 15 -4.29 21.71 7.18
C PRO A 15 -3.29 20.59 6.91
N ASP A 16 -2.48 20.31 7.92
CA ASP A 16 -1.50 19.24 7.94
C ASP A 16 -2.27 17.92 7.75
N VAL A 17 -2.39 17.46 6.50
CA VAL A 17 -2.80 16.08 6.20
C VAL A 17 -1.56 15.21 6.42
N SER A 18 -1.05 15.21 7.64
CA SER A 18 -0.20 14.13 8.11
C SER A 18 -1.13 13.06 8.67
N GLY A 19 -1.57 12.17 7.79
CA GLY A 19 -1.83 10.80 8.24
C GLY A 19 -0.49 10.31 8.78
N GLY A 20 -0.31 10.38 10.10
CA GLY A 20 0.94 10.01 10.74
C GLY A 20 1.21 8.55 10.42
N TRP A 21 2.47 8.17 10.26
CA TRP A 21 2.84 6.77 9.99
C TRP A 21 2.27 5.83 11.09
N LYS A 22 2.00 6.38 12.29
CA LYS A 22 1.27 5.74 13.39
C LYS A 22 -0.12 5.21 13.03
N ASP A 23 -0.84 5.86 12.10
CA ASP A 23 -2.17 5.43 11.64
C ASP A 23 -2.10 4.23 10.69
N VAL A 24 -0.97 4.04 10.00
CA VAL A 24 -0.69 2.85 9.18
C VAL A 24 -0.31 1.66 10.07
N PHE A 25 0.38 1.92 11.19
CA PHE A 25 0.86 0.89 12.10
C PHE A 25 -0.10 0.55 13.25
N THR A 26 -1.23 1.24 13.37
CA THR A 26 -2.29 0.85 14.32
C THR A 26 -3.17 -0.22 13.65
N PRO A 27 -3.13 -1.48 14.11
CA PRO A 27 -3.85 -2.56 13.45
C PRO A 27 -5.35 -2.35 13.60
N LYS A 28 -6.00 -1.90 12.52
CA LYS A 28 -7.45 -1.96 12.38
C LYS A 28 -7.81 -3.31 11.75
N PRO A 29 -8.84 -4.01 12.24
CA PRO A 29 -9.35 -5.19 11.56
C PRO A 29 -9.72 -4.82 10.12
N ILE A 30 -9.18 -5.55 9.15
CA ILE A 30 -9.54 -5.37 7.75
C ILE A 30 -10.83 -6.15 7.50
N HIS A 31 -11.84 -5.46 6.99
CA HIS A 31 -13.14 -6.04 6.65
C HIS A 31 -13.18 -6.51 5.19
N GLY A 32 -14.12 -7.40 4.86
CA GLY A 32 -14.31 -7.90 3.49
C GLY A 32 -13.43 -9.10 3.09
N LEU A 33 -12.65 -9.64 4.03
CA LEU A 33 -11.76 -10.79 3.77
C LEU A 33 -12.34 -12.09 4.31
N HIS A 34 -12.05 -13.18 3.60
CA HIS A 34 -12.57 -14.51 3.90
C HIS A 34 -11.45 -15.57 3.88
N GLY A 35 -11.77 -16.76 4.39
CA GLY A 35 -10.93 -17.94 4.25
C GLY A 35 -9.45 -17.77 4.66
N GLN A 36 -8.55 -18.10 3.74
CA GLN A 36 -7.11 -18.05 3.96
C GLN A 36 -6.54 -16.62 3.84
N CYS A 37 -7.11 -15.79 2.96
CA CYS A 37 -6.73 -14.37 2.83
C CYS A 37 -6.85 -13.63 4.16
N LEU A 38 -7.97 -13.82 4.89
CA LEU A 38 -8.16 -13.23 6.21
C LEU A 38 -7.08 -13.65 7.20
N LYS A 39 -6.67 -14.93 7.20
CA LYS A 39 -5.65 -15.45 8.12
C LYS A 39 -4.28 -14.88 7.80
N ASP A 40 -3.90 -14.87 6.53
CA ASP A 40 -2.61 -14.37 6.08
C ASP A 40 -2.50 -12.86 6.30
N THR A 41 -3.57 -12.13 5.99
CA THR A 41 -3.65 -10.69 6.22
C THR A 41 -3.62 -10.34 7.71
N ASN A 42 -4.34 -11.06 8.56
CA ASN A 42 -4.26 -10.86 10.01
C ASN A 42 -2.86 -11.17 10.56
N THR A 43 -2.19 -12.19 10.02
CA THR A 43 -0.80 -12.51 10.37
C THR A 43 0.11 -11.36 9.99
N TRP A 44 -0.02 -10.83 8.77
CA TRP A 44 0.72 -9.66 8.30
C TRP A 44 0.52 -8.44 9.19
N MET A 45 -0.73 -8.05 9.44
CA MET A 45 -1.09 -6.87 10.24
C MET A 45 -0.58 -6.99 11.68
N LYS A 46 -0.65 -8.19 12.26
CA LYS A 46 -0.10 -8.45 13.61
C LYS A 46 1.42 -8.30 13.62
N SER A 47 2.12 -8.83 12.62
CA SER A 47 3.57 -8.70 12.51
C SER A 47 4.02 -7.26 12.28
N LEU A 48 3.29 -6.49 11.47
CA LEU A 48 3.49 -5.04 11.32
C LEU A 48 3.35 -4.30 12.65
N ALA A 49 2.29 -4.60 13.42
CA ALA A 49 2.06 -3.99 14.72
C ALA A 49 3.19 -4.32 15.71
N ILE A 50 3.61 -5.58 15.80
CA ILE A 50 4.73 -6.01 16.67
C ILE A 50 6.01 -5.27 16.29
N PHE A 51 6.33 -5.23 14.98
CA PHE A 51 7.52 -4.54 14.50
C PHE A 51 7.48 -3.05 14.84
N ALA A 52 6.35 -2.37 14.60
CA ALA A 52 6.18 -0.96 14.88
C ALA A 52 6.30 -0.63 16.39
N THR A 53 5.69 -1.44 17.26
CA THR A 53 5.78 -1.25 18.71
C THR A 53 7.22 -1.41 19.21
N ILE A 54 7.86 -2.53 18.86
CA ILE A 54 9.22 -2.83 19.35
C ILE A 54 10.24 -1.87 18.74
N SER A 55 10.12 -1.53 17.46
CA SER A 55 11.04 -0.58 16.82
C SER A 55 10.94 0.82 17.43
N ALA A 56 9.72 1.28 17.75
CA ALA A 56 9.54 2.54 18.46
C ALA A 56 10.22 2.51 19.83
N GLU A 57 9.97 1.50 20.65
CA GLU A 57 10.61 1.35 21.97
C GLU A 57 12.13 1.26 21.87
N CYS A 58 12.64 0.42 20.96
CA CYS A 58 14.05 0.15 20.76
C CYS A 58 14.83 1.38 20.24
N ILE A 59 14.33 2.04 19.18
CA ILE A 59 15.01 3.19 18.56
C ILE A 59 14.88 4.45 19.42
N THR A 60 13.72 4.70 20.02
CA THR A 60 13.51 5.94 20.80
C THR A 60 14.08 5.85 22.22
N MET A 61 14.08 4.66 22.85
CA MET A 61 14.58 4.49 24.22
C MET A 61 16.01 3.94 24.27
N ASN A 62 16.62 3.62 23.12
CA ASN A 62 18.00 3.14 22.98
C ASN A 62 18.32 1.91 23.85
N LYS A 63 17.29 1.09 24.13
CA LYS A 63 17.36 -0.11 24.97
C LYS A 63 16.60 -1.21 24.25
N CYS A 64 17.34 -2.15 23.67
CA CYS A 64 16.76 -3.32 23.03
C CYS A 64 17.39 -4.56 23.66
N THR A 65 16.56 -5.41 24.24
CA THR A 65 16.94 -6.72 24.75
C THR A 65 17.14 -7.69 23.59
N LEU A 66 17.91 -8.77 23.82
CA LEU A 66 18.10 -9.83 22.82
C LEU A 66 16.76 -10.47 22.38
N LYS A 67 15.75 -10.50 23.26
CA LYS A 67 14.42 -11.02 22.92
C LYS A 67 13.69 -10.11 21.93
N GLU A 68 13.76 -8.80 22.14
CA GLU A 68 13.17 -7.81 21.24
C GLU A 68 13.84 -7.78 19.88
N LEU A 69 15.17 -7.90 19.83
CA LEU A 69 15.91 -8.01 18.56
C LEU A 69 15.48 -9.23 17.75
N LYS A 70 15.28 -10.38 18.41
CA LYS A 70 14.78 -11.59 17.75
C LYS A 70 13.35 -11.39 17.22
N LEU A 71 12.47 -10.73 17.98
CA LEU A 71 11.13 -10.42 17.52
C LEU A 71 11.14 -9.44 16.33
N LEU A 72 12.04 -8.47 16.31
CA LEU A 72 12.22 -7.58 15.16
C LEU A 72 12.67 -8.35 13.92
N GLU A 73 13.63 -9.26 14.06
CA GLU A 73 14.11 -10.11 12.97
C GLU A 73 13.00 -11.03 12.42
N ASP A 74 12.26 -11.69 13.33
CA ASP A 74 11.15 -12.59 12.98
C ASP A 74 9.99 -11.89 12.25
N ASN A 75 9.80 -10.59 12.51
CA ASN A 75 8.74 -9.77 11.91
C ASN A 75 9.25 -8.82 10.81
N LEU A 76 10.55 -8.81 10.51
CA LEU A 76 11.13 -7.91 9.50
C LEU A 76 10.48 -8.08 8.11
N TYR A 77 10.03 -9.30 7.80
CA TYR A 77 9.33 -9.62 6.56
C TYR A 77 8.08 -8.74 6.33
N SER A 78 7.38 -8.32 7.38
CA SER A 78 6.12 -7.61 7.24
C SER A 78 6.33 -6.17 6.77
N ILE A 79 7.42 -5.54 7.22
CA ILE A 79 7.85 -4.22 6.73
C ILE A 79 8.45 -4.33 5.35
N GLN A 80 9.25 -5.37 5.07
CA GLN A 80 9.76 -5.65 3.73
C GLN A 80 8.61 -5.84 2.72
N GLN A 81 7.51 -6.45 3.15
CA GLN A 81 6.31 -6.57 2.33
C GLN A 81 5.69 -5.21 2.01
N LEU A 82 5.61 -4.31 3.00
CA LEU A 82 5.10 -2.96 2.80
C LEU A 82 6.05 -2.11 1.94
N ASP A 83 7.36 -2.24 2.13
CA ASP A 83 8.39 -1.54 1.35
C ASP A 83 8.43 -2.00 -0.12
N ALA A 84 7.95 -3.21 -0.42
CA ALA A 84 7.77 -3.68 -1.79
C ALA A 84 6.65 -2.97 -2.56
N PHE A 85 5.84 -2.12 -1.90
CA PHE A 85 4.77 -1.36 -2.56
C PHE A 85 5.36 -0.22 -3.38
N GLY A 86 4.60 0.23 -4.39
CA GLY A 86 4.90 1.47 -5.08
C GLY A 86 4.77 2.66 -4.13
N GLN A 87 5.68 3.63 -4.25
CA GLN A 87 5.65 4.84 -3.44
C GLN A 87 5.12 6.01 -4.27
N PHE A 88 4.18 6.77 -3.70
CA PHE A 88 3.79 8.05 -4.29
C PHE A 88 4.96 9.05 -4.20
N PRO A 89 5.10 9.97 -5.17
CA PRO A 89 6.21 10.90 -5.17
C PRO A 89 6.05 11.89 -4.02
N GLY A 90 7.17 12.24 -3.37
CA GLY A 90 7.18 13.28 -2.34
C GLY A 90 6.74 14.65 -2.89
N PRO A 91 6.31 15.57 -2.01
CA PRO A 91 5.90 16.90 -2.41
C PRO A 91 7.04 17.63 -3.14
N GLY A 92 6.76 18.13 -4.36
CA GLY A 92 7.72 18.89 -5.19
C GLY A 92 8.13 18.23 -6.51
N PHE A 93 7.68 17.01 -6.80
CA PHE A 93 7.96 16.36 -8.08
C PHE A 93 6.90 16.75 -9.12
N LEU A 94 7.27 17.63 -10.06
CA LEU A 94 6.39 18.21 -11.10
C LEU A 94 5.93 17.22 -12.18
N GLU A 95 6.32 15.94 -12.10
CA GLU A 95 5.87 14.89 -13.01
C GLU A 95 4.95 13.90 -12.29
N VAL A 96 3.66 14.04 -12.58
CA VAL A 96 2.65 13.04 -12.20
C VAL A 96 2.94 11.76 -12.99
N LYS A 97 3.57 10.78 -12.36
CA LYS A 97 3.71 9.43 -12.93
C LYS A 97 2.36 8.71 -12.86
N THR A 98 1.99 8.04 -13.94
CA THR A 98 0.81 7.17 -13.97
C THR A 98 1.12 5.75 -13.48
N LEU A 99 2.40 5.40 -13.33
CA LEU A 99 2.85 4.10 -12.86
C LEU A 99 3.82 4.28 -11.69
N TYR A 100 3.44 3.70 -10.56
CA TYR A 100 4.24 3.64 -9.34
C TYR A 100 4.67 2.20 -9.13
N ASP A 101 5.83 1.88 -9.68
CA ASP A 101 6.45 0.58 -9.50
C ASP A 101 6.94 0.39 -8.07
N GLY A 102 6.75 -0.81 -7.58
CA GLY A 102 7.32 -1.31 -6.33
C GLY A 102 8.44 -2.31 -6.64
N SER A 103 8.98 -2.95 -5.63
CA SER A 103 10.04 -3.95 -5.82
C SER A 103 9.45 -5.35 -5.97
N TYR A 104 9.31 -5.81 -7.22
CA TYR A 104 8.92 -7.21 -7.50
C TYR A 104 9.89 -8.21 -6.86
N GLN A 105 11.20 -7.93 -6.93
CA GLN A 105 12.23 -8.79 -6.35
C GLN A 105 12.07 -8.91 -4.84
N GLU A 106 11.77 -7.81 -4.16
CA GLU A 106 11.55 -7.81 -2.72
C GLU A 106 10.30 -8.60 -2.34
N CYS A 107 9.20 -8.40 -3.10
CA CYS A 107 7.96 -9.16 -2.90
C CYS A 107 8.18 -10.67 -3.07
N GLN A 108 8.97 -11.10 -4.06
CA GLN A 108 9.30 -12.53 -4.24
C GLN A 108 10.25 -13.04 -3.15
N ARG A 109 11.19 -12.23 -2.68
CA ARG A 109 12.16 -12.62 -1.63
C ARG A 109 11.50 -12.96 -0.29
N ILE A 110 10.35 -12.35 0.00
CA ILE A 110 9.58 -12.63 1.22
C ILE A 110 8.48 -13.68 1.02
N SER A 111 8.19 -14.08 -0.23
CA SER A 111 7.21 -15.12 -0.53
C SER A 111 7.62 -16.43 0.13
N GLY A 112 6.69 -17.09 0.81
CA GLY A 112 6.92 -18.37 1.46
C GLY A 112 7.56 -18.28 2.86
N LYS A 113 7.93 -17.08 3.35
CA LYS A 113 8.44 -16.92 4.74
C LYS A 113 7.38 -17.22 5.80
N LYS A 114 6.16 -16.70 5.59
CA LYS A 114 4.98 -16.94 6.44
C LYS A 114 3.78 -17.44 5.63
N TYR A 115 3.63 -16.89 4.44
CA TYR A 115 2.64 -17.25 3.42
C TYR A 115 3.20 -16.88 2.04
N GLU A 116 2.58 -17.38 0.98
CA GLU A 116 2.90 -16.97 -0.39
C GLU A 116 2.42 -15.55 -0.66
N THR A 117 3.26 -14.73 -1.29
CA THR A 117 2.92 -13.36 -1.70
C THR A 117 2.69 -13.29 -3.21
N ASN A 118 1.94 -12.27 -3.61
CA ASN A 118 1.65 -11.95 -4.98
C ASN A 118 1.89 -10.45 -5.23
N TYR A 119 2.64 -10.16 -6.28
CA TYR A 119 2.89 -8.79 -6.70
C TYR A 119 1.78 -8.37 -7.67
N CYS A 120 1.08 -7.29 -7.37
CA CYS A 120 -0.09 -6.85 -8.11
C CYS A 120 -0.08 -5.34 -8.34
N TYR A 121 -0.56 -4.92 -9.51
CA TYR A 121 -0.83 -3.52 -9.82
C TYR A 121 -2.28 -3.19 -9.49
N MET A 122 -2.48 -2.24 -8.58
CA MET A 122 -3.79 -1.65 -8.30
C MET A 122 -4.03 -0.48 -9.24
N LEU A 123 -5.13 -0.53 -10.00
CA LEU A 123 -5.64 0.63 -10.71
C LEU A 123 -6.32 1.54 -9.70
N ILE A 124 -5.86 2.77 -9.57
CA ILE A 124 -6.32 3.71 -8.56
C ILE A 124 -6.94 4.96 -9.17
N THR A 125 -7.91 5.52 -8.48
CA THR A 125 -8.58 6.77 -8.82
C THR A 125 -8.27 7.79 -7.73
N PRO A 126 -7.89 9.04 -8.09
CA PRO A 126 -7.74 10.12 -7.13
C PRO A 126 -9.05 10.39 -6.37
N GLY A 127 -8.94 10.57 -5.05
CA GLY A 127 -10.07 10.76 -4.14
C GLY A 127 -10.28 9.55 -3.23
N LYS A 128 -10.52 9.83 -1.94
CA LYS A 128 -10.89 8.79 -0.96
C LYS A 128 -12.36 8.41 -1.15
N ASN A 129 -12.65 7.11 -1.26
CA ASN A 129 -13.99 6.59 -1.58
C ASN A 129 -14.53 7.13 -2.93
N ALA A 130 -13.64 7.37 -3.88
CA ALA A 130 -14.03 7.80 -5.22
C ALA A 130 -14.78 6.67 -5.94
N SER A 131 -15.72 7.04 -6.81
CA SER A 131 -16.40 6.05 -7.65
C SER A 131 -15.43 5.50 -8.69
N CYS A 132 -15.40 4.17 -8.82
CA CYS A 132 -14.69 3.47 -9.88
C CYS A 132 -15.44 3.48 -11.22
N ALA A 133 -16.64 4.08 -11.27
CA ALA A 133 -17.37 4.27 -12.50
C ALA A 133 -16.73 5.39 -13.32
N VAL A 134 -16.42 5.08 -14.58
CA VAL A 134 -15.95 6.08 -15.55
C VAL A 134 -17.12 7.03 -15.85
N SER A 135 -17.11 8.22 -15.24
CA SER A 135 -18.11 9.24 -15.55
C SER A 135 -17.70 9.98 -16.83
N ASN A 136 -18.66 10.22 -17.72
CA ASN A 136 -18.48 10.99 -18.96
C ASN A 136 -18.17 12.49 -18.71
N SER A 137 -17.98 12.92 -17.46
CA SER A 137 -17.83 14.32 -17.07
C SER A 137 -16.53 14.57 -16.28
N SER A 138 -15.54 15.06 -17.03
CA SER A 138 -14.64 16.18 -16.70
C SER A 138 -13.64 16.06 -15.55
N SER A 139 -12.51 15.38 -15.81
CA SER A 139 -11.16 15.90 -15.53
C SER A 139 -10.12 15.15 -16.41
N ALA A 140 -9.05 15.80 -16.86
CA ALA A 140 -7.99 15.12 -17.64
C ALA A 140 -7.31 13.99 -16.83
N TYR A 141 -7.37 14.07 -15.50
CA TYR A 141 -6.75 13.13 -14.58
C TYR A 141 -7.60 11.87 -14.32
N SER A 142 -8.92 11.94 -14.43
CA SER A 142 -9.81 10.77 -14.27
C SER A 142 -9.73 9.78 -15.44
N ALA A 143 -9.10 10.18 -16.55
CA ALA A 143 -8.81 9.32 -17.70
C ALA A 143 -7.41 8.67 -17.64
N LEU A 144 -6.53 9.11 -16.73
CA LEU A 144 -5.18 8.56 -16.61
C LEU A 144 -5.22 7.26 -15.80
N PRO A 145 -4.69 6.14 -16.31
CA PRO A 145 -4.72 4.85 -15.63
C PRO A 145 -3.63 4.81 -14.56
N PHE A 146 -3.85 5.49 -13.43
CA PHE A 146 -2.92 5.44 -12.31
C PHE A 146 -2.82 4.02 -11.79
N ARG A 147 -1.59 3.52 -11.70
CA ARG A 147 -1.29 2.18 -11.22
C ARG A 147 -0.26 2.25 -10.12
N ILE A 148 -0.51 1.52 -9.04
CA ILE A 148 0.44 1.37 -7.93
C ILE A 148 0.67 -0.10 -7.65
N ALA A 149 1.94 -0.47 -7.59
CA ALA A 149 2.32 -1.82 -7.23
C ALA A 149 2.07 -2.09 -5.75
N THR A 150 1.70 -3.32 -5.43
CA THR A 150 1.43 -3.81 -4.08
C THR A 150 1.94 -5.24 -3.96
N CYS A 151 2.29 -5.63 -2.74
CA CYS A 151 2.68 -7.00 -2.40
C CYS A 151 1.73 -7.55 -1.34
N LEU A 152 0.75 -8.34 -1.77
CA LEU A 152 -0.31 -8.87 -0.90
C LEU A 152 -0.25 -10.40 -0.83
N PRO A 153 -0.90 -11.04 0.16
CA PRO A 153 -0.97 -12.50 0.20
C PRO A 153 -1.57 -13.09 -1.08
N LYS A 154 -0.96 -14.15 -1.61
CA LYS A 154 -1.47 -14.86 -2.81
C LYS A 154 -2.86 -15.45 -2.59
N SER A 155 -3.19 -15.78 -1.34
CA SER A 155 -4.47 -16.36 -0.95
C SER A 155 -5.67 -15.42 -1.11
N CYS A 156 -5.44 -14.11 -1.32
CA CYS A 156 -6.47 -13.12 -1.55
C CYS A 156 -6.86 -13.07 -3.02
N ASP A 157 -8.17 -12.96 -3.29
CA ASP A 157 -8.65 -12.65 -4.63
C ASP A 157 -8.49 -11.16 -4.97
N HIS A 158 -8.78 -10.78 -6.22
CA HIS A 158 -8.65 -9.40 -6.67
C HIS A 158 -9.52 -8.40 -5.87
N GLN A 159 -10.70 -8.80 -5.40
CA GLN A 159 -11.60 -7.93 -4.65
C GLN A 159 -11.09 -7.75 -3.21
N GLU A 160 -10.67 -8.84 -2.57
CA GLU A 160 -10.06 -8.81 -1.23
C GLU A 160 -8.80 -7.96 -1.22
N MET A 161 -7.99 -8.02 -2.28
CA MET A 161 -6.81 -7.17 -2.45
C MET A 161 -7.15 -5.68 -2.54
N ILE A 162 -8.21 -5.33 -3.27
CA ILE A 162 -8.72 -3.95 -3.35
C ILE A 162 -9.19 -3.50 -1.96
N ASP A 163 -9.93 -4.35 -1.25
CA ASP A 163 -10.46 -4.05 0.09
C ASP A 163 -9.33 -3.83 1.10
N ILE A 164 -8.27 -4.65 1.04
CA ILE A 164 -7.05 -4.44 1.84
C ILE A 164 -6.45 -3.08 1.52
N PHE A 165 -6.15 -2.81 0.24
CA PHE A 165 -5.48 -1.57 -0.17
C PHE A 165 -6.25 -0.32 0.26
N ASN A 166 -7.57 -0.29 0.05
CA ASN A 166 -8.42 0.85 0.38
C ASN A 166 -8.52 1.12 1.89
N GLN A 167 -8.32 0.10 2.73
CA GLN A 167 -8.34 0.24 4.19
C GLN A 167 -6.98 0.63 4.78
N ILE A 168 -5.87 0.23 4.15
CA ILE A 168 -4.51 0.50 4.65
C ILE A 168 -3.85 1.74 4.04
N THR A 169 -4.28 2.15 2.84
CA THR A 169 -3.61 3.24 2.13
C THR A 169 -3.76 4.57 2.87
N PRO A 170 -2.65 5.26 3.20
CA PRO A 170 -2.72 6.60 3.78
C PRO A 170 -3.02 7.67 2.72
N TYR A 171 -2.94 7.31 1.44
CA TYR A 171 -3.10 8.24 0.34
C TYR A 171 -4.60 8.48 0.03
N PRO A 172 -4.98 9.69 -0.40
CA PRO A 172 -6.36 10.01 -0.76
C PRO A 172 -6.70 9.45 -2.15
N VAL A 173 -6.65 8.13 -2.29
CA VAL A 173 -6.92 7.38 -3.52
C VAL A 173 -7.81 6.18 -3.22
N THR A 174 -8.45 5.67 -4.27
CA THR A 174 -9.29 4.47 -4.20
C THR A 174 -8.84 3.48 -5.26
N ALA A 175 -8.52 2.24 -4.87
CA ALA A 175 -8.27 1.14 -5.79
C ALA A 175 -9.60 0.63 -6.36
N CYS A 176 -9.59 0.38 -7.67
CA CYS A 176 -10.75 0.01 -8.47
C CYS A 176 -10.59 -1.33 -9.19
N ALA A 177 -9.35 -1.76 -9.44
CA ALA A 177 -9.05 -3.07 -10.02
C ALA A 177 -7.67 -3.52 -9.55
N ALA A 178 -7.45 -4.83 -9.48
CA ALA A 178 -6.17 -5.44 -9.18
C ALA A 178 -5.73 -6.34 -10.34
N PHE A 179 -4.46 -6.26 -10.71
CA PHE A 179 -3.85 -7.10 -11.75
C PHE A 179 -2.58 -7.75 -11.21
N CYS A 180 -2.62 -9.06 -10.99
CA CYS A 180 -1.56 -9.79 -10.32
C CYS A 180 -0.63 -10.53 -11.27
N SER A 181 0.62 -10.71 -10.82
CA SER A 181 1.66 -11.45 -11.55
C SER A 181 1.45 -12.97 -11.49
N LYS A 182 1.10 -13.52 -10.33
CA LYS A 182 0.70 -14.92 -10.18
C LYS A 182 -0.82 -15.00 -10.35
N ASN A 183 -1.27 -15.55 -11.47
CA ASN A 183 -2.68 -15.84 -11.71
C ASN A 183 -2.89 -17.35 -11.65
N ASP A 184 -3.79 -17.81 -10.79
CA ASP A 184 -4.24 -19.20 -10.83
C ASP A 184 -5.27 -19.30 -11.97
N VAL A 185 -4.80 -19.62 -13.17
CA VAL A 185 -5.68 -19.83 -14.32
C VAL A 185 -6.46 -21.12 -14.06
N GLU A 186 -7.78 -21.03 -14.00
CA GLU A 186 -8.63 -22.21 -13.92
C GLU A 186 -8.34 -23.09 -15.13
N LYS A 187 -7.87 -24.32 -14.88
CA LYS A 187 -7.55 -25.30 -15.91
C LYS A 187 -8.84 -25.96 -16.41
N ASP A 188 -9.70 -25.17 -17.02
CA ASP A 188 -10.93 -25.65 -17.62
C ASP A 188 -10.65 -26.30 -18.99
N SER A 189 -11.69 -26.82 -19.64
CA SER A 189 -11.55 -27.42 -20.97
C SER A 189 -11.07 -26.41 -22.02
N ALA A 190 -11.31 -25.11 -21.83
CA ALA A 190 -10.83 -24.07 -22.75
C ALA A 190 -9.32 -23.83 -22.60
N PHE A 191 -8.78 -23.93 -21.37
CA PHE A 191 -7.34 -23.88 -21.10
C PHE A 191 -6.57 -24.98 -21.85
N TRP A 192 -7.14 -26.18 -21.96
CA TRP A 192 -6.54 -27.32 -22.68
C TRP A 192 -6.92 -27.40 -24.17
N GLY A 193 -7.84 -26.57 -24.66
CA GLY A 193 -8.29 -26.59 -26.05
C GLY A 193 -7.25 -26.14 -27.08
N PHE A 194 -6.10 -25.63 -26.61
CA PHE A 194 -5.01 -25.11 -27.44
C PHE A 194 -3.65 -25.78 -27.17
N SER A 195 -3.62 -26.90 -26.43
CA SER A 195 -2.40 -27.70 -26.18
C SER A 195 -2.31 -28.92 -27.07
#